data_AF-D2R2T5-F1
#
_entry.id   AF-D2R2T5-F1
#
_cell.length_a   1.000
_cell.length_b   1.000
_cell.length_c   1.000
_cell.angle_alpha   90.00
_cell.angle_beta   90.00
_cell.angle_gamma   90.00
#
_symmetry.space_group_name_H-M   'P 1'
#
loop_
_entity.id
_entity.type
_entity.pdbx_description
1 polymer ?
#
loop_
_entity_poly.entity_id
_entity_poly.type
_entity_poly.pdbx_seq_one_letter_code
_entity_poly.pdbx_strand_id
1 'polypeptide(L)'
;MIEGVVPIPWDGLIPLNLNPLLSICQSFYAYSAVNSSDNFYRSSELAALAKQVLPESCHTRFSRDIAKAFSQYTSEKSRLSSKSKPIQNVRFNSNDPLSLLLVNWRESLFDGAGSPETYGFIDDDWIPGWDTWLAIVSLNGKPNEHALLCWVPSELCREVDSAINLDAARCMSWLAYDHTNKPYLVGWGQRWKPSILP
;
A
#
# COMPACT_ATOMS: atom_id res chain seq x y z
N MET A 1 29.15 5.62 -14.80
CA MET A 1 27.95 6.04 -15.54
C MET A 1 26.75 5.56 -14.73
N ILE A 2 26.03 6.48 -14.09
CA ILE A 2 24.79 6.14 -13.38
C ILE A 2 23.70 6.29 -14.44
N GLU A 3 23.09 5.18 -14.86
CA GLU A 3 21.92 5.23 -15.73
C GLU A 3 20.84 6.08 -15.05
N GLY A 4 20.40 7.14 -15.72
CA GLY A 4 19.30 7.96 -15.24
C GLY A 4 18.05 7.10 -15.15
N VAL A 5 17.48 7.00 -13.94
CA VAL A 5 16.16 6.39 -13.75
C VAL A 5 15.16 7.22 -14.57
N VAL A 6 14.61 6.63 -15.63
CA VAL A 6 13.51 7.23 -16.37
C VAL A 6 12.23 6.92 -15.58
N PRO A 7 11.50 7.92 -15.06
CA PRO A 7 10.22 7.71 -14.41
C PRO A 7 9.29 6.94 -15.36
N ILE A 8 8.67 5.86 -14.89
CA ILE A 8 7.70 5.13 -15.68
C ILE A 8 6.38 5.89 -15.57
N PRO A 9 5.86 6.48 -16.67
CA PRO A 9 4.57 7.15 -16.64
C PRO A 9 3.52 6.17 -16.14
N TRP A 10 2.76 6.57 -15.11
CA TRP A 10 1.60 5.81 -14.71
C TRP A 10 0.50 6.02 -15.75
N ASP A 11 0.32 5.02 -16.62
CA ASP A 11 -0.78 4.98 -17.60
C ASP A 11 -2.08 4.46 -16.99
N GLY A 12 -2.14 4.30 -15.66
CA GLY A 12 -3.25 3.70 -14.95
C GLY A 12 -4.58 4.28 -15.41
N LEU A 13 -5.35 3.43 -16.11
CA LEU A 13 -6.60 3.75 -16.79
C LEU A 13 -7.75 4.16 -15.84
N ILE A 14 -7.44 4.39 -14.57
CA ILE A 14 -8.36 4.87 -13.57
C ILE A 14 -7.72 6.11 -12.94
N PRO A 15 -8.29 7.32 -13.12
CA PRO A 15 -7.91 8.44 -12.27
C PRO A 15 -8.20 8.02 -10.83
N LEU A 16 -7.13 7.69 -10.09
CA LEU A 16 -7.21 7.41 -8.67
C LEU A 16 -7.59 8.74 -8.02
N ASN A 17 -8.88 8.95 -7.79
CA ASN A 17 -9.31 9.97 -6.85
C ASN A 17 -8.88 9.47 -5.47
N LEU A 18 -7.71 9.89 -5.01
CA LEU A 18 -7.13 9.45 -3.75
C LEU A 18 -7.77 10.15 -2.55
N ASN A 19 -8.53 11.23 -2.75
CA ASN A 19 -9.14 12.00 -1.65
C ASN A 19 -9.99 11.16 -0.67
N PRO A 20 -10.86 10.22 -1.12
CA PRO A 20 -11.58 9.34 -0.21
C PRO A 20 -10.65 8.36 0.53
N LEU A 21 -9.58 7.90 -0.12
CA LEU A 21 -8.61 6.98 0.46
C LEU A 21 -7.76 7.67 1.54
N LEU A 22 -7.48 8.96 1.37
CA LEU A 22 -6.72 9.77 2.34
C LEU A 22 -7.47 9.95 3.66
N SER A 23 -8.79 10.12 3.61
CA SER A 23 -9.61 10.17 4.83
C SER A 23 -9.58 8.85 5.62
N ILE A 24 -9.45 7.72 4.91
CA ILE A 24 -9.28 6.41 5.54
C ILE A 24 -7.90 6.32 6.19
N CYS A 25 -6.82 6.67 5.48
CA CYS A 25 -5.45 6.66 6.04
C CYS A 25 -5.33 7.50 7.32
N GLN A 26 -5.98 8.66 7.36
CA GLN A 26 -6.05 9.54 8.54
C GLN A 26 -6.60 8.86 9.78
N SER A 27 -7.64 8.05 9.60
CA SER A 27 -8.27 7.35 10.73
C SER A 27 -7.39 6.22 11.25
N PHE A 28 -6.53 5.63 10.41
CA PHE A 28 -5.61 4.54 10.77
C PHE A 28 -4.35 5.02 11.48
N TYR A 29 -3.63 6.01 10.91
CA TYR A 29 -2.39 6.53 11.51
C TYR A 29 -2.63 7.13 12.90
N ALA A 30 -3.74 7.85 13.04
CA ALA A 30 -4.19 8.44 14.30
C ALA A 30 -4.35 7.40 15.41
N TYR A 31 -4.68 6.18 15.01
CA TYR A 31 -5.07 5.09 15.88
C TYR A 31 -3.90 4.17 16.20
N SER A 32 -2.99 3.92 15.24
CA SER A 32 -1.74 3.20 15.50
C SER A 32 -0.81 3.97 16.44
N ALA A 33 -0.88 5.31 16.44
CA ALA A 33 -0.09 6.17 17.33
C ALA A 33 -0.63 6.23 18.78
N VAL A 34 -1.86 5.78 19.03
CA VAL A 34 -2.49 5.82 20.36
C VAL A 34 -2.64 4.39 20.84
N ASN A 35 -1.93 4.02 21.92
CA ASN A 35 -2.04 2.74 22.63
C ASN A 35 -3.43 2.52 23.27
N SER A 36 -4.52 2.68 22.53
CA SER A 36 -5.86 2.37 23.03
C SER A 36 -6.14 0.89 22.87
N SER A 37 -6.59 0.26 23.94
CA SER A 37 -7.04 -1.14 24.02
C SER A 37 -8.20 -1.49 23.09
N ASP A 38 -8.86 -0.48 22.51
CA ASP A 38 -9.79 -0.69 21.40
C ASP A 38 -8.94 -0.82 20.14
N ASN A 39 -8.99 -1.96 19.47
CA ASN A 39 -8.26 -2.21 18.22
C ASN A 39 -9.25 -2.47 17.09
N PHE A 40 -10.18 -1.54 16.92
CA PHE A 40 -11.38 -1.69 16.10
C PHE A 40 -11.08 -1.89 14.60
N TYR A 41 -9.96 -1.34 14.14
CA TYR A 41 -9.45 -1.55 12.78
C TYR A 41 -8.65 -2.84 12.60
N ARG A 42 -8.25 -3.48 13.71
CA ARG A 42 -7.70 -4.84 13.75
C ARG A 42 -8.75 -5.85 14.21
N SER A 43 -10.01 -5.65 13.78
CA SER A 43 -11.09 -6.57 14.12
C SER A 43 -10.86 -7.94 13.48
N SER A 44 -11.29 -8.99 14.18
CA SER A 44 -11.27 -10.37 13.64
C SER A 44 -12.11 -10.49 12.36
N GLU A 45 -13.16 -9.68 12.23
CA GLU A 45 -14.02 -9.61 11.04
C GLU A 45 -13.25 -9.07 9.82
N LEU A 46 -12.52 -7.96 9.96
CA LEU A 46 -11.68 -7.43 8.87
C LEU A 46 -10.53 -8.37 8.52
N ALA A 47 -9.89 -8.98 9.51
CA ALA A 47 -8.84 -9.96 9.29
C ALA A 47 -9.36 -11.17 8.48
N ALA A 48 -10.56 -11.65 8.81
CA ALA A 48 -11.20 -12.75 8.08
C ALA A 48 -11.58 -12.38 6.63
N LEU A 49 -11.99 -11.13 6.39
CA LEU A 49 -12.25 -10.63 5.03
C LEU A 49 -10.95 -10.42 4.24
N ALA A 50 -9.91 -9.85 4.85
CA ALA A 50 -8.61 -9.66 4.22
C ALA A 50 -7.99 -11.00 3.78
N LYS A 51 -8.10 -12.04 4.62
CA LYS A 51 -7.69 -13.41 4.28
C LYS A 51 -8.43 -13.99 3.05
N GLN A 52 -9.63 -13.53 2.75
CA GLN A 52 -10.36 -13.96 1.54
C GLN A 52 -9.88 -13.24 0.27
N VAL A 53 -9.25 -12.06 0.40
CA VAL A 53 -8.67 -11.33 -0.73
C VAL A 53 -7.42 -12.05 -1.24
N LEU A 54 -6.53 -12.43 -0.32
CA LEU A 54 -5.28 -13.12 -0.61
C LEU A 54 -5.19 -14.38 0.28
N PRO A 55 -5.88 -15.48 -0.08
CA PRO A 55 -5.93 -16.69 0.75
C PRO A 55 -4.63 -17.49 0.75
N GLU A 56 -3.89 -17.43 -0.36
CA GLU A 56 -2.58 -18.05 -0.56
C GLU A 56 -1.72 -17.03 -1.31
N SER A 57 -1.39 -15.90 -0.68
CA SER A 57 -0.80 -14.67 -1.24
C SER A 57 -0.03 -14.88 -2.55
N CYS A 58 0.88 -15.87 -2.56
CA CYS A 58 1.80 -16.21 -3.64
C CYS A 58 1.25 -16.84 -4.92
N HIS A 59 0.15 -17.58 -4.83
CA HIS A 59 -0.46 -18.26 -5.98
C HIS A 59 -1.76 -17.60 -6.42
N THR A 60 -2.15 -16.56 -5.68
CA THR A 60 -3.41 -15.86 -5.86
C THR A 60 -3.34 -14.96 -7.09
N ARG A 61 -3.80 -15.47 -8.23
CA ARG A 61 -3.98 -14.68 -9.45
C ARG A 61 -5.20 -13.79 -9.31
N PHE A 62 -5.08 -12.52 -9.71
CA PHE A 62 -6.24 -11.63 -9.76
C PHE A 62 -7.42 -12.27 -10.50
N SER A 63 -8.60 -12.16 -9.92
CA SER A 63 -9.84 -12.77 -10.39
C SER A 63 -11.03 -11.92 -9.99
N ARG A 64 -12.21 -12.22 -10.55
CA ARG A 64 -13.46 -11.57 -10.13
C ARG A 64 -13.78 -11.84 -8.66
N ASP A 65 -13.40 -13.00 -8.15
CA ASP A 65 -13.65 -13.37 -6.75
C ASP A 65 -12.78 -12.54 -5.81
N ILE A 66 -11.51 -12.28 -6.17
CA ILE A 66 -10.65 -11.36 -5.40
C ILE A 66 -11.20 -9.95 -5.43
N ALA A 67 -11.62 -9.46 -6.60
CA ALA A 67 -12.24 -8.13 -6.70
C ALA A 67 -13.48 -8.02 -5.81
N LYS A 68 -14.31 -9.07 -5.78
CA LYS A 68 -15.49 -9.14 -4.91
C LYS A 68 -15.10 -9.19 -3.42
N ALA A 69 -14.14 -10.02 -3.05
CA ALA A 69 -13.64 -10.11 -1.67
C ALA A 69 -13.05 -8.78 -1.21
N PHE A 70 -12.27 -8.11 -2.06
CA PHE A 70 -11.70 -6.79 -1.77
C PHE A 70 -12.79 -5.71 -1.62
N SER A 71 -13.84 -5.78 -2.45
CA SER A 71 -14.99 -4.88 -2.31
C SER A 71 -15.75 -5.10 -0.99
N GLN A 72 -15.85 -6.35 -0.52
CA GLN A 72 -16.45 -6.65 0.79
C GLN A 72 -15.57 -6.13 1.93
N TYR A 73 -14.26 -6.41 1.87
CA TYR A 73 -13.28 -5.89 2.82
C TYR A 73 -13.34 -4.36 2.93
N THR A 74 -13.31 -3.65 1.80
CA THR A 74 -13.35 -2.17 1.80
C THR A 74 -14.68 -1.61 2.29
N SER A 75 -15.81 -2.24 1.92
CA SER A 75 -17.13 -1.86 2.42
C SER A 75 -17.21 -1.99 3.94
N GLU A 76 -16.68 -3.08 4.49
CA GLU A 76 -16.63 -3.32 5.93
C GLU A 76 -15.68 -2.35 6.63
N LYS A 77 -14.51 -2.10 6.04
CA LYS A 77 -13.54 -1.10 6.52
C LYS A 77 -14.19 0.29 6.62
N SER A 78 -14.96 0.70 5.62
CA SER A 78 -15.70 1.97 5.63
C SER A 78 -16.87 1.97 6.63
N ARG A 79 -17.60 0.85 6.76
CA ARG A 79 -18.66 0.71 7.77
C ARG A 79 -18.10 0.89 9.17
N LEU A 80 -16.97 0.26 9.44
CA LEU A 80 -16.26 0.39 10.69
C LEU A 80 -15.78 1.84 10.87
N SER A 81 -15.08 2.43 9.90
CA SER A 81 -14.56 3.80 10.04
C SER A 81 -15.64 4.83 10.34
N SER A 82 -16.85 4.67 9.79
CA SER A 82 -17.99 5.57 10.06
C SER A 82 -18.47 5.57 11.51
N LYS A 83 -18.20 4.50 12.28
CA LYS A 83 -18.53 4.39 13.71
C LYS A 83 -17.46 5.01 14.60
N SER A 84 -16.28 5.25 14.07
CA SER A 84 -15.16 5.82 14.82
C SER A 84 -15.29 7.35 14.82
N LYS A 85 -15.04 7.99 15.96
CA LYS A 85 -14.93 9.46 15.98
C LYS A 85 -13.75 9.84 15.09
N PRO A 86 -13.91 10.78 14.15
CA PRO A 86 -12.79 11.28 13.38
C PRO A 86 -11.72 11.75 14.37
N ILE A 87 -10.52 11.19 14.31
CA ILE A 87 -9.44 11.65 15.15
C ILE A 87 -8.99 12.99 14.57
N GLN A 88 -9.57 14.05 15.12
CA GLN A 88 -9.11 15.40 14.90
C GLN A 88 -7.68 15.45 15.45
N ASN A 89 -6.69 15.64 14.58
CA ASN A 89 -5.28 16.02 14.84
C ASN A 89 -4.21 15.23 14.07
N VAL A 90 -4.54 14.28 13.20
CA VAL A 90 -3.53 13.78 12.25
C VAL A 90 -3.34 14.82 11.15
N ARG A 91 -2.37 15.70 11.37
CA ARG A 91 -1.86 16.59 10.34
C ARG A 91 -1.05 15.74 9.37
N PHE A 92 -1.68 15.36 8.26
CA PHE A 92 -0.91 15.08 7.05
C PHE A 92 -0.22 16.38 6.69
N ASN A 93 1.08 16.41 6.88
CA ASN A 93 1.86 17.49 6.30
C ASN A 93 1.73 17.31 4.79
N SER A 94 1.09 18.25 4.10
CA SER A 94 0.93 18.20 2.64
C SER A 94 2.27 18.19 1.90
N ASN A 95 3.37 18.51 2.60
CA ASN A 95 4.73 18.42 2.10
C ASN A 95 5.39 17.07 2.36
N ASP A 96 4.75 16.19 3.13
CA ASP A 96 5.19 14.81 3.31
C ASP A 96 4.52 14.00 2.20
N PRO A 97 5.28 13.50 1.21
CA PRO A 97 4.70 12.71 0.14
C PRO A 97 3.94 11.57 0.79
N LEU A 98 2.68 11.40 0.42
CA LEU A 98 1.88 10.28 0.87
C LEU A 98 2.66 9.01 0.55
N SER A 99 3.14 8.32 1.60
CA SER A 99 3.95 7.11 1.49
C SER A 99 3.07 5.97 0.99
N LEU A 100 2.75 6.02 -0.30
CA LEU A 100 1.93 5.06 -0.98
C LEU A 100 2.83 4.04 -1.64
N LEU A 101 2.59 2.77 -1.30
CA LEU A 101 3.35 1.64 -1.78
C LEU A 101 2.47 0.81 -2.70
N LEU A 102 2.97 0.49 -3.88
CA LEU A 102 2.41 -0.56 -4.72
C LEU A 102 3.18 -1.85 -4.52
N VAL A 103 2.43 -2.93 -4.39
CA VAL A 103 2.95 -4.29 -4.28
C VAL A 103 2.35 -5.14 -5.37
N ASN A 104 3.17 -5.52 -6.35
CA ASN A 104 2.82 -6.54 -7.33
C ASN A 104 3.02 -7.93 -6.72
N TRP A 105 2.07 -8.35 -5.88
CA TRP A 105 2.16 -9.58 -5.07
C TRP A 105 2.44 -10.85 -5.89
N ARG A 106 2.11 -10.83 -7.19
CA ARG A 106 2.35 -11.96 -8.10
C ARG A 106 3.84 -12.18 -8.39
N GLU A 107 4.63 -11.12 -8.38
CA GLU A 107 6.06 -11.17 -8.68
C GLU A 107 6.91 -11.42 -7.42
N SER A 108 6.31 -11.46 -6.22
CA SER A 108 7.02 -11.76 -4.98
C SER A 108 7.69 -13.15 -5.02
N LEU A 109 8.79 -13.30 -4.26
CA LEU A 109 9.51 -14.58 -4.10
C LEU A 109 9.13 -15.35 -2.82
N PHE A 110 8.38 -14.72 -1.90
CA PHE A 110 7.91 -15.35 -0.66
C PHE A 110 9.05 -15.95 0.19
N ASP A 111 10.19 -15.26 0.22
CA ASP A 111 11.41 -15.73 0.87
C ASP A 111 11.50 -15.33 2.35
N GLY A 112 10.49 -14.62 2.88
CA GLY A 112 10.48 -14.17 4.27
C GLY A 112 11.41 -12.99 4.58
N ALA A 113 12.18 -12.49 3.60
CA ALA A 113 13.28 -11.59 3.90
C ALA A 113 12.83 -10.17 4.32
N GLY A 114 11.66 -9.72 3.85
CA GLY A 114 11.09 -8.41 4.19
C GLY A 114 10.57 -8.29 5.63
N SER A 115 10.16 -9.40 6.25
CA SER A 115 9.56 -9.44 7.58
C SER A 115 10.49 -8.93 8.69
N PRO A 116 11.72 -9.47 8.88
CA PRO A 116 12.64 -8.95 9.89
C PRO A 116 13.10 -7.51 9.60
N GLU A 117 13.23 -7.14 8.32
CA GLU A 117 13.68 -5.80 7.91
C GLU A 117 12.65 -4.70 8.26
N THR A 118 11.37 -5.08 8.35
CA THR A 118 10.26 -4.14 8.56
C THR A 118 9.53 -4.32 9.89
N TYR A 119 10.13 -5.08 10.81
CA TYR A 119 9.52 -5.42 12.10
C TYR A 119 8.11 -6.03 11.95
N GLY A 120 7.90 -6.81 10.89
CA GLY A 120 6.64 -7.48 10.56
C GLY A 120 5.56 -6.58 9.92
N PHE A 121 5.90 -5.38 9.46
CA PHE A 121 4.98 -4.56 8.66
C PHE A 121 4.68 -5.20 7.30
N ILE A 122 5.73 -5.68 6.63
CA ILE A 122 5.63 -6.57 5.47
C ILE A 122 5.78 -8.00 6.00
N ASP A 123 4.90 -8.92 5.58
CA ASP A 123 4.96 -10.32 6.00
C ASP A 123 5.94 -11.16 5.15
N ASP A 124 5.95 -12.48 5.40
CA ASP A 124 6.85 -13.39 4.70
C ASP A 124 6.52 -13.54 3.20
N ASP A 125 5.30 -13.16 2.80
CA ASP A 125 4.84 -13.18 1.42
C ASP A 125 5.10 -11.86 0.67
N TRP A 126 5.79 -10.91 1.29
CA TRP A 126 5.98 -9.53 0.83
C TRP A 126 4.69 -8.70 0.78
N ILE A 127 3.69 -9.05 1.59
CA ILE A 127 2.42 -8.33 1.66
C ILE A 127 2.44 -7.41 2.89
N PRO A 128 2.20 -6.09 2.73
CA PRO A 128 2.01 -5.20 3.85
C PRO A 128 0.80 -5.61 4.68
N GLY A 129 0.82 -5.29 5.97
CA GLY A 129 -0.29 -5.53 6.89
C GLY A 129 -1.64 -5.11 6.29
N TRP A 130 -2.64 -5.97 6.40
CA TRP A 130 -3.94 -5.79 5.74
C TRP A 130 -4.69 -4.54 6.17
N ASP A 131 -4.37 -3.97 7.33
CA ASP A 131 -4.90 -2.70 7.81
C ASP A 131 -4.49 -1.53 6.90
N THR A 132 -3.40 -1.67 6.13
CA THR A 132 -2.88 -0.63 5.24
C THR A 132 -3.42 -0.64 3.82
N TRP A 133 -4.17 -1.68 3.44
CA TRP A 133 -4.63 -1.83 2.06
C TRP A 133 -5.68 -0.77 1.69
N LEU A 134 -5.52 -0.17 0.51
CA LEU A 134 -6.37 0.92 0.01
C LEU A 134 -7.14 0.51 -1.25
N ALA A 135 -6.45 -0.08 -2.23
CA ALA A 135 -7.04 -0.45 -3.50
C ALA A 135 -6.28 -1.61 -4.16
N ILE A 136 -6.95 -2.32 -5.07
CA ILE A 136 -6.29 -3.12 -6.09
C ILE A 136 -6.31 -2.32 -7.38
N VAL A 137 -5.14 -2.06 -7.96
CA VAL A 137 -4.97 -1.24 -9.16
C VAL A 137 -4.50 -2.09 -10.33
N SER A 138 -4.99 -1.83 -11.53
CA SER A 138 -4.49 -2.48 -12.75
C SER A 138 -3.15 -1.86 -13.15
N LEU A 139 -2.16 -2.71 -13.44
CA LEU A 139 -0.90 -2.32 -14.03
C LEU A 139 -1.02 -2.38 -15.56
N ASN A 140 -0.58 -1.33 -16.25
CA ASN A 140 -0.49 -1.26 -17.71
C ASN A 140 -1.82 -1.52 -18.47
N GLY A 141 -2.97 -1.44 -17.81
CA GLY A 141 -4.28 -1.70 -18.41
C GLY A 141 -4.50 -3.13 -18.90
N LYS A 142 -3.61 -4.07 -18.55
CA LYS A 142 -3.72 -5.46 -19.00
C LYS A 142 -4.62 -6.27 -18.06
N PRO A 143 -5.48 -7.14 -18.62
CA PRO A 143 -6.25 -8.07 -17.81
C PRO A 143 -5.27 -9.00 -17.07
N ASN A 144 -5.37 -9.00 -15.73
CA ASN A 144 -4.58 -9.81 -14.78
C ASN A 144 -3.21 -9.28 -14.34
N GLU A 145 -2.80 -8.09 -14.76
CA GLU A 145 -1.67 -7.39 -14.11
C GLU A 145 -2.26 -6.40 -13.10
N HIS A 146 -2.14 -6.71 -11.82
CA HIS A 146 -2.66 -5.88 -10.74
C HIS A 146 -1.64 -5.75 -9.62
N ALA A 147 -1.69 -4.62 -8.91
CA ALA A 147 -0.92 -4.39 -7.71
C ALA A 147 -1.83 -3.95 -6.56
N LEU A 148 -1.37 -4.20 -5.34
CA LEU A 148 -2.03 -3.78 -4.13
C LEU A 148 -1.47 -2.41 -3.74
N LEU A 149 -2.34 -1.42 -3.69
CA LEU A 149 -2.01 -0.09 -3.19
C LEU A 149 -2.18 -0.07 -1.68
N CYS A 150 -1.10 0.21 -0.98
CA CYS A 150 -1.03 0.30 0.47
C CYS A 150 -0.56 1.69 0.90
N TRP A 151 -0.91 2.06 2.12
CA TRP A 151 -0.32 3.21 2.78
C TRP A 151 0.75 2.77 3.79
N VAL A 152 1.86 3.48 3.87
CA VAL A 152 2.95 3.21 4.80
C VAL A 152 3.00 4.35 5.84
N PRO A 153 3.01 4.05 7.14
CA PRO A 153 3.31 5.03 8.18
C PRO A 153 4.67 5.70 7.93
N SER A 154 4.77 7.00 8.16
CA SER A 154 6.02 7.74 7.92
C SER A 154 7.20 7.21 8.72
N GLU A 155 6.95 6.66 9.92
CA GLU A 155 7.95 6.04 10.78
C GLU A 155 8.51 4.74 10.21
N LEU A 156 7.79 4.08 9.30
CA LEU A 156 8.18 2.82 8.66
C LEU A 156 8.74 3.02 7.25
N CYS A 157 8.75 4.25 6.73
CA CYS A 157 9.22 4.51 5.37
C CYS A 157 10.65 4.06 5.15
N ARG A 158 11.53 4.22 6.14
CA ARG A 158 12.95 3.85 6.03
C ARG A 158 13.14 2.34 5.97
N GLU A 159 12.38 1.62 6.79
CA GLU A 159 12.34 0.16 6.86
C GLU A 159 11.78 -0.41 5.55
N VAL A 160 10.68 0.15 5.05
CA VAL A 160 10.11 -0.23 3.76
C VAL A 160 11.07 0.09 2.61
N ASP A 161 11.73 1.25 2.62
CA ASP A 161 12.79 1.56 1.65
C ASP A 161 13.90 0.49 1.67
N SER A 162 14.27 0.02 2.85
CA SER A 162 15.31 -1.00 3.01
C SER A 162 14.84 -2.35 2.47
N ALA A 163 13.60 -2.75 2.79
CA ALA A 163 12.95 -3.94 2.25
C ALA A 163 12.85 -3.92 0.71
N ILE A 164 12.53 -2.77 0.09
CA ILE A 164 12.51 -2.61 -1.37
C ILE A 164 13.86 -2.93 -2.03
N ASN A 165 14.99 -2.69 -1.35
CA ASN A 165 16.30 -3.08 -1.91
C ASN A 165 16.65 -4.53 -1.68
N LEU A 166 16.11 -5.11 -0.61
CA LEU A 166 16.32 -6.50 -0.28
C LEU A 166 15.53 -7.41 -1.22
N ASP A 167 14.38 -6.93 -1.70
CA ASP A 167 13.50 -7.60 -2.63
C ASP A 167 14.18 -7.87 -3.98
N ALA A 168 14.69 -9.10 -4.15
CA ALA A 168 15.30 -9.56 -5.39
C ALA A 168 14.29 -9.65 -6.55
N ALA A 169 13.00 -9.81 -6.26
CA ALA A 169 11.93 -9.86 -7.24
C ALA A 169 11.52 -8.47 -7.74
N ARG A 170 11.83 -7.42 -6.96
CA ARG A 170 11.45 -6.03 -7.24
C ARG A 170 9.93 -5.88 -7.39
N CYS A 171 9.17 -6.58 -6.57
CA CYS A 171 7.72 -6.57 -6.57
C CYS A 171 7.10 -5.34 -5.91
N MET A 172 7.90 -4.42 -5.35
CA MET A 172 7.42 -3.21 -4.69
C MET A 172 7.89 -1.92 -5.37
N SER A 173 7.05 -0.88 -5.33
CA SER A 173 7.40 0.45 -5.82
C SER A 173 6.67 1.54 -5.06
N TRP A 174 7.36 2.62 -4.73
CA TRP A 174 6.72 3.84 -4.24
C TRP A 174 5.94 4.56 -5.35
N LEU A 175 4.83 5.16 -4.96
CA LEU A 175 4.08 6.11 -5.78
C LEU A 175 4.45 7.54 -5.38
N ALA A 176 4.97 8.31 -6.32
CA ALA A 176 5.32 9.72 -6.16
C ALA A 176 4.38 10.61 -6.97
N TYR A 177 4.49 11.93 -6.81
CA TYR A 177 3.73 12.91 -7.57
C TYR A 177 4.68 13.90 -8.25
N ASP A 178 4.39 14.24 -9.50
CA ASP A 178 5.12 15.29 -10.20
C ASP A 178 4.64 16.69 -9.77
N HIS A 179 5.27 17.73 -10.32
CA HIS A 179 4.90 19.13 -10.04
C HIS A 179 3.47 19.50 -10.48
N THR A 180 2.80 18.64 -11.25
CA THR A 180 1.39 18.80 -11.66
C THR A 180 0.43 18.01 -10.78
N ASN A 181 0.91 17.39 -9.69
CA ASN A 181 0.20 16.45 -8.84
C ASN A 181 -0.28 15.19 -9.57
N LYS A 182 0.34 14.81 -10.70
CA LYS A 182 0.06 13.54 -11.35
C LYS A 182 0.89 12.45 -10.67
N PRO A 183 0.27 11.32 -10.26
CA PRO A 183 1.01 10.23 -9.66
C PRO A 183 1.88 9.51 -10.71
N TYR A 184 3.07 9.06 -10.30
CA TYR A 184 3.97 8.24 -11.10
C TYR A 184 4.70 7.20 -10.24
N LEU A 185 5.19 6.13 -10.86
CA LEU A 185 5.99 5.12 -10.16
C LEU A 185 7.44 5.57 -10.09
N VAL A 186 8.01 5.54 -8.89
CA VAL A 186 9.46 5.75 -8.70
C VAL A 186 10.25 4.67 -9.45
N GLY A 187 9.69 3.47 -9.52
CA GLY A 187 10.28 2.32 -10.21
C GLY A 187 10.26 1.08 -9.31
N TRP A 188 10.08 -0.09 -9.92
CA TRP A 188 10.07 -1.37 -9.22
C TRP A 188 11.45 -1.68 -8.63
N GLY A 189 11.51 -1.95 -7.32
CA GLY A 189 12.78 -2.18 -6.60
C GLY A 189 13.63 -0.92 -6.40
N GLN A 190 13.04 0.27 -6.51
CA GLN A 190 13.75 1.54 -6.36
C GLN A 190 13.35 2.30 -5.10
N ARG A 191 14.35 2.79 -4.36
CA ARG A 191 14.14 3.66 -3.19
C ARG A 191 13.52 4.99 -3.59
N TRP A 192 12.75 5.55 -2.67
CA TRP A 192 12.40 6.96 -2.75
C TRP A 192 13.68 7.82 -2.62
N LYS A 193 13.89 8.76 -3.54
CA LYS A 193 14.97 9.76 -3.45
C LYS A 193 14.35 11.15 -3.42
N PRO A 194 14.21 11.78 -2.23
CA PRO A 194 13.53 13.06 -2.09
C PRO A 194 14.20 14.20 -2.87
N SER A 195 15.48 14.06 -3.21
CA SER A 195 16.30 15.07 -3.88
C SER A 195 16.15 15.10 -5.41
N ILE A 196 15.31 14.24 -6.00
CA ILE A 196 15.11 14.17 -7.45
C ILE A 196 13.61 14.31 -7.73
N LEU A 197 13.09 15.52 -7.53
CA LEU A 197 11.82 15.90 -8.15
C LEU A 197 12.14 16.36 -9.59
N PRO A 198 11.56 15.74 -10.62
CA PRO A 198 11.63 16.24 -11.99
C PRO A 198 10.81 17.52 -12.20
#